data_AF-A0A6G9VQ93-F1
#
_entry.id   AF-A0A6G9VQ93-F1
#
_cell.length_a   1.000
_cell.length_b   1.000
_cell.length_c   1.000
_cell.angle_alpha   90.00
_cell.angle_beta   90.00
_cell.angle_gamma   90.00
#
_symmetry.space_group_name_H-M   'P 1'
#
loop_
_entity.id
_entity.type
_entity.pdbx_description
1 polymer ?
#
loop_
_entity_poly.entity_id
_entity_poly.type
_entity_poly.pdbx_seq_one_letter_code
_entity_poly.pdbx_strand_id
1 'polypeptide(L)'
;MSSFAEAWIEHDYNPFIVFDNTGKIVSLNQEAQYLLGEVNHKKIFDIAQTYASMTYGFKTTIVDISFSSYKFYAITVGYDDETSIGIKLYKSATKKFANVEEYGESVNIYALLDLCISASSTNANIKFKKEFDPTFPDVRLKVEDFMKLLTKVYQSHLNAPIITTRLALITGEYIRFNTKKYPIFSISIKGENRDRNYEKSIEEIGIKSNCTIHFEQDETLIHAALVS
;
A
#
# COMPACT_ATOMS: atom_id res chain seq x y z
N MET A 1 0.22 38.93 -1.88
CA MET A 1 1.46 38.16 -1.70
C MET A 1 1.15 37.08 -0.69
N SER A 2 1.38 35.82 -1.02
CA SER A 2 1.24 34.75 -0.04
C SER A 2 2.27 34.94 1.07
N SER A 3 1.90 34.64 2.31
CA SER A 3 2.87 34.65 3.40
C SER A 3 3.93 33.57 3.18
N PHE A 4 5.12 33.73 3.78
CA PHE A 4 6.16 32.69 3.69
C PHE A 4 5.65 31.34 4.21
N ALA A 5 4.80 31.34 5.23
CA ALA A 5 4.16 30.13 5.76
C ALA A 5 3.16 29.50 4.75
N GLU A 6 2.37 30.30 4.04
CA GLU A 6 1.49 29.80 2.97
C GLU A 6 2.27 29.14 1.83
N ALA A 7 3.45 29.66 1.48
CA ALA A 7 4.30 29.02 0.47
C ALA A 7 4.77 27.61 0.92
N TRP A 8 5.04 27.41 2.22
CA TRP A 8 5.34 26.08 2.76
C TRP A 8 4.15 25.13 2.66
N ILE A 9 2.93 25.63 2.90
CA ILE A 9 1.70 24.83 2.77
C ILE A 9 1.46 24.45 1.30
N GLU A 10 1.67 25.38 0.38
CA GLU A 10 1.53 25.15 -1.07
C GLU A 10 2.44 24.01 -1.56
N HIS A 11 3.65 23.93 -1.01
CA HIS A 11 4.65 22.90 -1.36
C HIS A 11 4.63 21.66 -0.43
N ASP A 12 3.68 21.54 0.49
CA ASP A 12 3.56 20.37 1.36
C ASP A 12 3.12 19.14 0.54
N TYR A 13 3.78 18.00 0.78
CA TYR A 13 3.45 16.74 0.12
C TYR A 13 2.14 16.09 0.62
N ASN A 14 1.55 16.65 1.67
CA ASN A 14 0.26 16.23 2.21
C ASN A 14 -0.84 17.16 1.67
N PRO A 15 -1.97 16.62 1.17
CA PRO A 15 -3.13 17.40 0.81
C PRO A 15 -3.62 18.28 1.98
N PHE A 16 -3.82 19.56 1.70
CA PHE A 16 -4.43 20.53 2.60
C PHE A 16 -5.57 21.24 1.89
N ILE A 17 -6.74 21.29 2.52
CA ILE A 17 -7.95 21.91 1.97
C ILE A 17 -8.66 22.71 3.07
N VAL A 18 -9.13 23.90 2.72
CA VAL A 18 -10.03 24.70 3.55
C VAL A 18 -11.37 24.81 2.84
N PHE A 19 -12.43 24.52 3.58
CA PHE A 19 -13.82 24.67 3.14
C PHE A 19 -14.49 25.81 3.91
N ASP A 20 -15.48 26.43 3.29
CA ASP A 20 -16.45 27.25 4.02
C ASP A 20 -17.54 26.36 4.66
N ASN A 21 -18.42 26.98 5.44
CA ASN A 21 -19.53 26.30 6.12
C ASN A 21 -20.57 25.66 5.18
N THR A 22 -20.52 25.93 3.87
CA THR A 22 -21.36 25.30 2.86
C THR A 22 -20.69 24.10 2.17
N GLY A 23 -19.42 23.84 2.49
CA GLY A 23 -18.61 22.79 1.87
C GLY A 23 -17.95 23.21 0.56
N LYS A 24 -17.96 24.51 0.23
CA LYS A 24 -17.22 25.03 -0.93
C LYS A 24 -15.75 25.21 -0.56
N ILE A 25 -14.86 24.86 -1.49
CA ILE A 25 -13.41 25.03 -1.31
C ILE A 25 -13.07 26.52 -1.33
N VAL A 26 -12.44 26.99 -0.24
CA VAL A 26 -11.92 28.35 -0.09
C VAL A 26 -10.45 28.40 -0.53
N SER A 27 -9.66 27.41 -0.12
CA SER A 27 -8.26 27.28 -0.51
C SER A 27 -7.82 25.82 -0.46
N LEU A 28 -6.76 25.50 -1.19
CA LEU A 28 -6.13 24.19 -1.19
C LEU A 28 -4.68 24.33 -1.67
N ASN A 29 -3.83 23.37 -1.33
CA ASN A 29 -2.45 23.32 -1.85
C ASN A 29 -2.36 22.50 -3.14
N GLN A 30 -1.19 22.54 -3.80
CA GLN A 30 -0.92 21.79 -5.03
C GLN A 30 -1.26 20.30 -4.90
N GLU A 31 -0.88 19.66 -3.80
CA GLU A 31 -1.12 18.24 -3.61
C GLU A 31 -2.61 17.89 -3.52
N ALA A 32 -3.41 18.74 -2.87
CA ALA A 32 -4.86 18.57 -2.82
C ALA A 32 -5.52 18.70 -4.20
N GLN A 33 -4.95 19.47 -5.13
CA GLN A 33 -5.47 19.53 -6.52
C GLN A 33 -5.40 18.17 -7.21
N TYR A 34 -4.30 17.43 -7.02
CA TYR A 34 -4.15 16.08 -7.56
C TYR A 34 -5.14 15.11 -6.92
N LEU A 35 -5.31 15.17 -5.59
CA LEU A 35 -6.28 14.34 -4.88
C LEU A 35 -7.71 14.60 -5.40
N LEU A 36 -8.10 15.86 -5.59
CA LEU A 36 -9.43 16.23 -6.08
C LEU A 36 -9.67 15.92 -7.56
N GLY A 37 -8.62 15.54 -8.31
CA GLY A 37 -8.77 14.93 -9.63
C GLY A 37 -9.37 13.52 -9.57
N GLU A 38 -9.21 12.82 -8.45
CA GLU A 38 -9.72 11.45 -8.24
C GLU A 38 -10.86 11.35 -7.23
N VAL A 39 -10.98 12.33 -6.32
CA VAL A 39 -11.90 12.27 -5.17
C VAL A 39 -12.85 13.45 -5.17
N ASN A 40 -14.14 13.17 -4.99
CA ASN A 40 -15.14 14.23 -4.81
C ASN A 40 -14.88 15.00 -3.51
N HIS A 41 -14.69 16.33 -3.62
CA HIS A 41 -14.43 17.22 -2.49
C HIS A 41 -15.48 17.14 -1.37
N LYS A 42 -16.75 16.87 -1.71
CA LYS A 42 -17.81 16.68 -0.71
C LYS A 42 -17.48 15.56 0.27
N LYS A 43 -16.89 14.47 -0.22
CA LYS A 43 -16.47 13.34 0.63
C LYS A 43 -15.39 13.76 1.63
N ILE A 44 -14.49 14.65 1.23
CA ILE A 44 -13.43 15.17 2.11
C ILE A 44 -14.03 16.15 3.12
N PHE A 45 -14.98 16.99 2.71
CA PHE A 45 -15.71 17.88 3.61
C PHE A 45 -16.48 17.10 4.68
N ASP A 46 -17.21 16.05 4.31
CA ASP A 46 -17.94 15.19 5.25
C ASP A 46 -16.98 14.56 6.29
N ILE A 47 -15.77 14.17 5.87
CA ILE A 47 -14.71 13.67 6.77
C ILE A 47 -14.23 14.78 7.71
N ALA A 48 -14.01 16.00 7.20
CA ALA A 48 -13.62 17.13 8.04
C ALA A 48 -14.67 17.38 9.14
N GLN A 49 -15.96 17.40 8.80
CA GLN A 49 -17.04 17.58 9.78
C GLN A 49 -17.09 16.43 10.80
N THR A 50 -16.93 15.18 10.35
CA THR A 50 -16.96 13.99 11.22
C THR A 50 -15.84 14.00 12.26
N TYR A 51 -14.65 14.47 11.88
CA TYR A 51 -13.45 14.43 12.73
C TYR A 51 -13.12 15.76 13.41
N ALA A 52 -13.89 16.81 13.16
CA ALA A 52 -13.77 18.08 13.85
C ALA A 52 -13.82 17.89 15.38
N SER A 53 -13.11 18.76 16.08
CA SER A 53 -13.28 18.90 17.53
C SER A 53 -14.68 19.43 17.85
N MET A 54 -15.13 19.30 19.11
CA MET A 54 -16.33 20.00 19.58
C MET A 54 -16.04 21.47 19.93
N THR A 55 -14.77 21.80 20.15
CA THR A 55 -14.30 23.15 20.50
C THR A 55 -13.32 23.64 19.44
N TYR A 56 -13.28 24.96 19.24
CA TYR A 56 -12.31 25.60 18.34
C TYR A 56 -10.87 25.13 18.58
N GLY A 57 -10.11 25.09 17.50
CA GLY A 57 -8.72 24.63 17.46
C GLY A 57 -8.53 23.45 16.53
N PHE A 58 -7.47 22.68 16.76
CA PHE A 58 -6.97 21.65 15.85
C PHE A 58 -6.95 20.29 16.53
N LYS A 59 -7.42 19.27 15.82
CA LYS A 59 -7.45 17.89 16.29
C LYS A 59 -6.83 16.98 15.24
N THR A 60 -5.74 16.32 15.63
CA THR A 60 -5.15 15.24 14.85
C THR A 60 -5.74 13.89 15.29
N THR A 61 -6.22 13.11 14.34
CA THR A 61 -6.75 11.77 14.56
C THR A 61 -5.98 10.77 13.71
N ILE A 62 -5.50 9.69 14.32
CA ILE A 62 -4.92 8.54 13.62
C ILE A 62 -6.09 7.73 13.06
N VAL A 63 -6.18 7.64 11.74
CA VAL A 63 -7.25 6.95 11.02
C VAL A 63 -6.74 6.56 9.63
N ASP A 64 -7.02 5.32 9.24
CA ASP A 64 -6.71 4.83 7.90
C ASP A 64 -7.79 5.28 6.92
N ILE A 65 -7.44 6.21 6.03
CA ILE A 65 -8.32 6.71 4.96
C ILE A 65 -7.69 6.36 3.62
N SER A 66 -8.46 5.73 2.74
CA SER A 66 -8.00 5.37 1.40
C SER A 66 -8.97 5.89 0.34
N PHE A 67 -8.42 6.52 -0.69
CA PHE A 67 -9.14 6.90 -1.91
C PHE A 67 -8.32 6.48 -3.13
N SER A 68 -8.81 5.49 -3.88
CA SER A 68 -8.12 5.01 -5.09
C SER A 68 -6.64 4.70 -4.78
N SER A 69 -5.71 5.46 -5.35
CA SER A 69 -4.27 5.32 -5.16
C SER A 69 -3.72 6.00 -3.89
N TYR A 70 -4.49 6.88 -3.25
CA TYR A 70 -4.09 7.63 -2.06
C TYR A 70 -4.42 6.85 -0.78
N LYS A 71 -3.43 6.71 0.10
CA LYS A 71 -3.59 6.18 1.46
C LYS A 71 -3.10 7.22 2.47
N PHE A 72 -3.86 7.43 3.53
CA PHE A 72 -3.57 8.36 4.62
C PHE A 72 -3.65 7.63 5.96
N TYR A 73 -2.72 7.91 6.88
CA TYR A 73 -2.64 7.26 8.20
C TYR A 73 -3.17 8.14 9.33
N ALA A 74 -3.33 9.43 9.04
CA ALA A 74 -3.87 10.40 9.98
C ALA A 74 -4.51 11.56 9.22
N ILE A 75 -5.33 12.32 9.94
CA ILE A 75 -5.83 13.63 9.50
C ILE A 75 -5.70 14.63 10.63
N THR A 76 -5.50 15.91 10.29
CA THR A 76 -5.71 17.02 11.21
C THR A 76 -6.87 17.84 10.69
N VAL A 77 -7.88 18.03 11.53
CA VAL A 77 -9.00 18.95 11.24
C VAL A 77 -8.89 20.13 12.19
N GLY A 78 -9.09 21.35 11.69
CA GLY A 78 -9.10 22.53 12.52
C GLY A 78 -10.02 23.63 12.02
N TYR A 79 -10.52 24.43 12.96
CA TYR A 79 -11.38 25.57 12.71
C TYR A 79 -11.26 26.54 13.89
N ASP A 80 -11.14 27.83 13.57
CA ASP A 80 -11.04 28.91 14.58
C ASP A 80 -12.38 29.65 14.77
N ASP A 81 -13.35 29.41 13.87
CA ASP A 81 -14.70 29.96 13.89
C ASP A 81 -15.69 29.05 13.14
N GLU A 82 -16.96 29.47 13.00
CA GLU A 82 -18.00 28.72 12.28
C GLU A 82 -18.03 29.00 10.77
N THR A 83 -17.09 29.79 10.24
CA THR A 83 -17.07 30.19 8.83
C THR A 83 -16.30 29.21 7.97
N SER A 84 -15.23 28.64 8.52
CA SER A 84 -14.26 27.85 7.77
C SER A 84 -13.77 26.64 8.54
N ILE A 85 -13.52 25.54 7.82
CA ILE A 85 -12.91 24.32 8.37
C ILE A 85 -11.79 23.84 7.46
N GLY A 86 -10.63 23.60 8.06
CA GLY A 86 -9.44 23.07 7.40
C GLY A 86 -9.26 21.58 7.67
N ILE A 87 -8.78 20.85 6.67
CA ILE A 87 -8.34 19.46 6.80
C ILE A 87 -6.98 19.26 6.13
N LYS A 88 -6.06 18.61 6.85
CA LYS A 88 -4.80 18.10 6.34
C LYS A 88 -4.82 16.57 6.36
N LEU A 89 -4.53 15.93 5.24
CA LEU A 89 -4.48 14.47 5.13
C LEU A 89 -3.03 14.00 5.11
N TYR A 90 -2.59 13.26 6.14
CA TYR A 90 -1.21 12.79 6.23
C TYR A 90 -1.03 11.52 5.41
N LYS A 91 -0.30 11.63 4.30
CA LYS A 91 -0.06 10.49 3.42
C LYS A 91 0.61 9.38 4.22
N SER A 92 0.05 8.18 4.13
CA SER A 92 0.76 6.97 4.55
C SER A 92 2.06 6.94 3.77
N ALA A 93 3.16 6.70 4.47
CA ALA A 93 4.40 6.38 3.80
C ALA A 93 4.15 5.11 2.99
N THR A 94 3.88 5.25 1.70
CA THR A 94 4.12 4.16 0.76
C THR A 94 5.61 3.94 0.87
N LYS A 95 6.01 2.86 1.54
CA LYS A 95 7.43 2.53 1.65
C LYS A 95 7.93 2.48 0.21
N LYS A 96 8.71 3.49 -0.21
CA LYS A 96 9.47 3.39 -1.45
C LYS A 96 10.26 2.11 -1.28
N PHE A 97 10.25 1.26 -2.31
CA PHE A 97 11.12 0.10 -2.39
C PHE A 97 12.51 0.49 -1.83
N ALA A 98 13.08 -0.33 -0.97
CA ALA A 98 14.28 0.03 -0.23
C ALA A 98 15.51 0.15 -1.14
N ASN A 99 16.64 0.67 -0.65
CA ASN A 99 17.88 0.65 -1.43
C ASN A 99 18.29 -0.79 -1.79
N VAL A 100 19.04 -0.96 -2.89
CA VAL A 100 19.50 -2.29 -3.40
C VAL A 100 20.17 -3.14 -2.32
N GLU A 101 20.89 -2.52 -1.39
CA GLU A 101 21.57 -3.17 -0.26
C GLU A 101 20.61 -3.82 0.74
N GLU A 102 19.36 -3.33 0.83
CA GLU A 102 18.34 -3.86 1.73
C GLU A 102 17.56 -5.03 1.12
N TYR A 103 17.86 -5.46 -0.11
CA TYR A 103 17.19 -6.60 -0.74
C TYR A 103 17.70 -7.96 -0.26
N GLY A 104 18.77 -8.02 0.53
CA GLY A 104 19.24 -9.28 1.11
C GLY A 104 20.02 -10.15 0.14
N GLU A 105 19.87 -11.48 0.28
CA GLU A 105 20.72 -12.48 -0.36
C GLU A 105 20.14 -12.98 -1.68
N SER A 106 21.01 -13.42 -2.59
CA SER A 106 20.61 -14.03 -3.86
C SER A 106 19.99 -15.41 -3.59
N VAL A 107 18.77 -15.64 -4.06
CA VAL A 107 18.03 -16.88 -3.84
C VAL A 107 17.36 -17.33 -5.14
N ASN A 108 17.31 -18.65 -5.32
CA ASN A 108 16.48 -19.28 -6.33
C ASN A 108 15.02 -19.23 -5.90
N ILE A 109 14.24 -18.35 -6.55
CA ILE A 109 12.84 -18.09 -6.18
C ILE A 109 11.95 -19.33 -6.30
N TYR A 110 12.25 -20.24 -7.23
CA TYR A 110 11.48 -21.48 -7.39
C TYR A 110 11.63 -22.39 -6.17
N ALA A 111 12.86 -22.58 -5.70
CA ALA A 111 13.13 -23.38 -4.51
C ALA A 111 12.43 -22.81 -3.27
N LEU A 112 12.43 -21.48 -3.14
CA LEU A 112 11.76 -20.78 -2.04
C LEU A 112 10.24 -20.97 -2.07
N LEU A 113 9.62 -20.81 -3.25
CA LEU A 113 8.18 -21.03 -3.43
C LEU A 113 7.80 -22.48 -3.19
N ASP A 114 8.58 -23.42 -3.71
CA ASP A 114 8.35 -24.85 -3.54
C ASP A 114 8.42 -25.27 -2.06
N LEU A 115 9.36 -24.70 -1.30
CA LEU A 115 9.47 -24.92 0.13
C LEU A 115 8.21 -24.42 0.86
N CYS A 116 7.78 -23.19 0.60
CA CYS A 116 6.61 -22.60 1.25
C CYS A 116 5.30 -23.33 0.88
N ILE A 117 5.15 -23.75 -0.38
CA ILE A 117 4.02 -24.56 -0.85
C ILE A 117 4.00 -25.90 -0.11
N SER A 118 5.15 -26.58 -0.05
CA SER A 118 5.27 -27.89 0.61
C SER A 118 4.91 -27.78 2.09
N ALA A 119 5.45 -26.78 2.79
CA ALA A 119 5.13 -26.52 4.20
C ALA A 119 3.64 -26.24 4.43
N SER A 120 3.00 -25.50 3.52
CA SER A 120 1.57 -25.19 3.60
C SER A 120 0.69 -26.42 3.32
N SER A 121 1.13 -27.30 2.43
CA SER A 121 0.40 -28.52 2.05
C SER A 121 0.34 -29.58 3.15
N THR A 122 1.30 -29.60 4.07
CA THR A 122 1.34 -30.57 5.18
C THR A 122 0.11 -30.47 6.09
N ASN A 123 -0.49 -29.29 6.20
CA ASN A 123 -1.52 -29.00 7.20
C ASN A 123 -2.93 -28.93 6.62
N ALA A 124 -3.13 -29.20 5.33
CA ALA A 124 -4.43 -29.05 4.69
C ALA A 124 -4.60 -29.93 3.45
N ASN A 125 -5.81 -30.43 3.24
CA ASN A 125 -6.17 -31.20 2.04
C ASN A 125 -6.44 -30.26 0.85
N ILE A 126 -5.42 -29.51 0.44
CA ILE A 126 -5.47 -28.48 -0.60
C ILE A 126 -4.61 -28.93 -1.78
N LYS A 127 -5.14 -28.74 -3.01
CA LYS A 127 -4.36 -28.97 -4.22
C LYS A 127 -3.62 -27.69 -4.63
N PHE A 128 -2.30 -27.73 -4.58
CA PHE A 128 -1.46 -26.61 -5.04
C PHE A 128 -1.12 -26.74 -6.53
N LYS A 129 -1.36 -25.67 -7.30
CA LYS A 129 -0.96 -25.53 -8.71
C LYS A 129 0.13 -24.48 -8.83
N LYS A 130 1.10 -24.71 -9.71
CA LYS A 130 2.26 -23.83 -9.94
C LYS A 130 2.27 -23.37 -11.38
N GLU A 131 2.35 -22.06 -11.58
CA GLU A 131 2.44 -21.41 -12.89
C GLU A 131 3.67 -20.51 -12.89
N PHE A 132 4.84 -21.11 -13.02
CA PHE A 132 6.10 -20.40 -12.94
C PHE A 132 6.68 -20.20 -14.34
N ASP A 133 7.09 -18.97 -14.66
CA ASP A 133 7.94 -18.71 -15.82
C ASP A 133 9.26 -19.47 -15.64
N PRO A 134 9.66 -20.40 -16.53
CA PRO A 134 10.87 -21.21 -16.37
C PRO A 134 12.18 -20.45 -16.66
N THR A 135 12.10 -19.20 -17.12
CA THR A 135 13.25 -18.36 -17.49
C THR A 135 13.57 -17.29 -16.45
N PHE A 136 12.94 -17.37 -15.28
CA PHE A 136 13.05 -16.39 -14.22
C PHE A 136 14.43 -16.49 -13.53
N PRO A 137 15.17 -15.37 -13.43
CA PRO A 137 16.51 -15.39 -12.84
C PRO A 137 16.47 -15.48 -11.31
N ASP A 138 17.63 -15.72 -10.70
CA ASP A 138 17.78 -15.56 -9.25
C ASP A 138 17.49 -14.12 -8.82
N VAL A 139 16.96 -13.98 -7.61
CA VAL A 139 16.51 -12.70 -7.05
C VAL A 139 17.16 -12.44 -5.70
N ARG A 140 17.42 -11.17 -5.38
CA ARG A 140 17.78 -10.76 -4.02
C ARG A 140 16.53 -10.54 -3.19
N LEU A 141 16.39 -11.32 -2.11
CA LEU A 141 15.29 -11.18 -1.14
C LEU A 141 15.79 -11.30 0.31
N LYS A 142 15.07 -10.65 1.23
CA LYS A 142 15.17 -10.97 2.66
C LYS A 142 14.46 -12.29 2.93
N VAL A 143 15.19 -13.40 2.74
CA VAL A 143 14.63 -14.76 2.69
C VAL A 143 13.71 -15.06 3.88
N GLU A 144 14.14 -14.74 5.11
CA GLU A 144 13.31 -14.99 6.31
C GLU A 144 11.98 -14.24 6.30
N ASP A 145 12.01 -12.94 6.03
CA ASP A 145 10.80 -12.11 6.02
C ASP A 145 9.89 -12.47 4.84
N PHE A 146 10.48 -12.84 3.70
CA PHE A 146 9.74 -13.30 2.53
C PHE A 146 9.06 -14.66 2.77
N MET A 147 9.71 -15.60 3.45
CA MET A 147 9.07 -16.87 3.84
C MET A 147 7.92 -16.63 4.83
N LYS A 148 8.09 -15.74 5.81
CA LYS A 148 7.01 -15.34 6.73
C LYS A 148 5.82 -14.75 5.96
N LEU A 149 6.09 -13.91 4.97
CA LEU A 149 5.08 -13.31 4.10
C LEU A 149 4.31 -14.40 3.35
N LEU A 150 5.01 -15.26 2.59
CA LEU A 150 4.38 -16.34 1.81
C LEU A 150 3.54 -17.25 2.70
N THR A 151 4.07 -17.66 3.86
CA THR A 151 3.35 -18.49 4.83
C THR A 151 2.05 -17.82 5.27
N LYS A 152 2.10 -16.52 5.57
CA LYS A 152 0.91 -15.78 5.99
C LYS A 152 -0.12 -15.62 4.88
N VAL A 153 0.33 -15.46 3.64
CA VAL A 153 -0.56 -15.42 2.46
C VAL A 153 -1.19 -16.79 2.22
N TYR A 154 -0.45 -17.89 2.25
CA TYR A 154 -1.05 -19.23 2.12
C TYR A 154 -2.05 -19.51 3.24
N GLN A 155 -1.77 -19.08 4.48
CA GLN A 155 -2.72 -19.18 5.59
C GLN A 155 -4.07 -18.50 5.29
N SER A 156 -4.05 -17.33 4.63
CA SER A 156 -5.28 -16.62 4.26
C SER A 156 -6.11 -17.36 3.20
N HIS A 157 -5.55 -18.38 2.54
CA HIS A 157 -6.21 -19.13 1.47
C HIS A 157 -6.50 -20.59 1.85
N LEU A 158 -6.27 -21.00 3.09
CA LEU A 158 -6.39 -22.42 3.52
C LEU A 158 -7.79 -23.03 3.35
N ASN A 159 -8.83 -22.21 3.23
CA ASN A 159 -10.20 -22.67 3.00
C ASN A 159 -10.50 -22.96 1.52
N ALA A 160 -9.56 -22.69 0.61
CA ALA A 160 -9.70 -22.98 -0.80
C ALA A 160 -9.35 -24.44 -1.10
N PRO A 161 -10.13 -25.16 -1.93
CA PRO A 161 -9.80 -26.53 -2.34
C PRO A 161 -8.57 -26.57 -3.26
N ILE A 162 -8.32 -25.47 -3.98
CA ILE A 162 -7.21 -25.30 -4.92
C ILE A 162 -6.58 -23.93 -4.65
N ILE A 163 -5.25 -23.90 -4.53
CA ILE A 163 -4.46 -22.67 -4.51
C ILE A 163 -3.53 -22.69 -5.72
N THR A 164 -3.60 -21.66 -6.55
CA THR A 164 -2.67 -21.46 -7.67
C THR A 164 -1.66 -20.40 -7.30
N THR A 165 -0.38 -20.74 -7.41
CA THR A 165 0.73 -19.79 -7.26
C THR A 165 1.34 -19.51 -8.63
N ARG A 166 1.35 -18.24 -9.04
CA ARG A 166 1.91 -17.79 -10.31
C ARG A 166 3.08 -16.84 -10.09
N LEU A 167 4.18 -17.06 -10.80
CA LEU A 167 5.37 -16.20 -10.79
C LEU A 167 5.53 -15.59 -12.20
N ALA A 168 5.56 -14.26 -12.29
CA ALA A 168 5.68 -13.57 -13.57
C ALA A 168 6.37 -12.20 -13.45
N LEU A 169 7.10 -11.80 -14.49
CA LEU A 169 7.55 -10.42 -14.67
C LEU A 169 6.39 -9.52 -15.09
N ILE A 170 6.30 -8.33 -14.49
CA ILE A 170 5.31 -7.33 -14.88
C ILE A 170 5.90 -6.50 -16.03
N THR A 171 5.29 -6.62 -17.22
CA THR A 171 5.79 -5.93 -18.41
C THR A 171 5.56 -4.43 -18.32
N GLY A 172 6.60 -3.64 -18.57
CA GLY A 172 6.53 -2.18 -18.59
C GLY A 172 6.70 -1.50 -17.23
N GLU A 173 6.64 -2.26 -16.13
CA GLU A 173 6.85 -1.73 -14.79
C GLU A 173 8.30 -1.89 -14.31
N TYR A 174 8.83 -0.82 -13.73
CA TYR A 174 10.17 -0.82 -13.15
C TYR A 174 10.27 0.17 -11.98
N ILE A 175 11.20 -0.12 -11.08
CA ILE A 175 11.62 0.78 -10.01
C ILE A 175 12.98 1.36 -10.36
N ARG A 176 13.21 2.63 -10.04
CA ARG A 176 14.48 3.30 -10.32
C ARG A 176 15.25 3.57 -9.03
N PHE A 177 16.47 3.06 -8.95
CA PHE A 177 17.43 3.38 -7.88
C PHE A 177 18.73 3.89 -8.48
N ASN A 178 19.24 5.01 -7.98
CA ASN A 178 20.53 5.59 -8.36
C ASN A 178 20.78 5.53 -9.88
N THR A 179 19.76 5.90 -10.66
CA THR A 179 19.66 5.88 -12.14
C THR A 179 19.38 4.55 -12.84
N LYS A 180 19.59 3.38 -12.21
CA LYS A 180 19.31 2.06 -12.77
C LYS A 180 17.84 1.67 -12.60
N LYS A 181 17.26 1.08 -13.65
CA LYS A 181 15.89 0.53 -13.64
C LYS A 181 15.94 -0.95 -13.29
N TYR A 182 15.09 -1.37 -12.38
CA TYR A 182 14.88 -2.75 -11.97
C TYR A 182 13.46 -3.15 -12.34
N PRO A 183 13.25 -4.17 -13.19
CA PRO A 183 11.92 -4.67 -13.50
C PRO A 183 11.18 -5.07 -12.22
N ILE A 184 9.85 -5.04 -12.24
CA ILE A 184 9.03 -5.57 -11.14
C ILE A 184 8.59 -6.98 -11.50
N PHE A 185 8.61 -7.88 -10.53
CA PHE A 185 7.97 -9.18 -10.65
C PHE A 185 6.83 -9.32 -9.66
N SER A 186 5.93 -10.24 -9.99
CA SER A 186 4.74 -10.56 -9.23
C SER A 186 4.74 -12.02 -8.83
N ILE A 187 4.28 -12.27 -7.61
CA ILE A 187 3.83 -13.58 -7.16
C ILE A 187 2.35 -13.45 -6.83
N SER A 188 1.53 -14.12 -7.62
CA SER A 188 0.09 -14.22 -7.40
C SER A 188 -0.20 -15.51 -6.64
N ILE A 189 -1.01 -15.42 -5.58
CA ILE A 189 -1.57 -16.55 -4.85
C ILE A 189 -3.09 -16.42 -4.89
N LYS A 190 -3.73 -17.30 -5.66
CA LYS A 190 -5.17 -17.28 -5.94
C LYS A 190 -5.86 -18.52 -5.37
N GLY A 191 -6.98 -18.31 -4.69
CA GLY A 191 -7.83 -19.36 -4.13
C GLY A 191 -9.25 -18.84 -3.94
N GLU A 192 -10.26 -19.70 -4.15
CA GLU A 192 -11.67 -19.28 -4.23
C GLU A 192 -12.17 -18.46 -3.02
N ASN A 193 -11.57 -18.65 -1.84
CA ASN A 193 -11.93 -17.93 -0.62
C ASN A 193 -10.68 -17.45 0.13
N ARG A 194 -10.46 -16.13 0.12
CA ARG A 194 -9.39 -15.46 0.88
C ARG A 194 -9.93 -14.85 2.17
N ASP A 195 -9.34 -15.21 3.31
CA ASP A 195 -9.65 -14.61 4.61
C ASP A 195 -9.03 -13.22 4.75
N ARG A 196 -9.89 -12.20 4.77
CA ARG A 196 -9.49 -10.79 4.85
C ARG A 196 -8.94 -10.39 6.22
N ASN A 197 -9.17 -11.18 7.28
CA ASN A 197 -8.61 -10.88 8.61
C ASN A 197 -7.08 -10.90 8.63
N TYR A 198 -6.46 -11.51 7.61
CA TYR A 198 -5.01 -11.58 7.46
C TYR A 198 -4.41 -10.36 6.76
N GLU A 199 -5.20 -9.52 6.07
CA GLU A 199 -4.72 -8.44 5.20
C GLU A 199 -3.73 -7.51 5.90
N LYS A 200 -4.12 -6.96 7.06
CA LYS A 200 -3.26 -6.06 7.83
C LYS A 200 -1.91 -6.69 8.17
N SER A 201 -1.92 -7.93 8.65
CA SER A 201 -0.69 -8.63 9.00
C SER A 201 0.17 -8.97 7.78
N ILE A 202 -0.45 -9.26 6.63
CA ILE A 202 0.25 -9.51 5.37
C ILE A 202 0.92 -8.22 4.88
N GLU A 203 0.22 -7.08 4.91
CA GLU A 203 0.80 -5.78 4.54
C GLU A 203 1.99 -5.41 5.44
N GLU A 204 1.84 -5.56 6.76
CA GLU A 204 2.92 -5.28 7.73
C GLU A 204 4.17 -6.13 7.49
N ILE A 205 4.00 -7.41 7.15
CA ILE A 205 5.13 -8.29 6.80
C ILE A 205 5.69 -7.91 5.42
N GLY A 206 4.83 -7.61 4.44
CA GLY A 206 5.22 -7.18 3.10
C GLY A 206 6.16 -5.98 3.12
N ILE A 207 5.85 -5.00 3.96
CA ILE A 207 6.69 -3.82 4.21
C ILE A 207 8.08 -4.21 4.73
N LYS A 208 8.18 -5.20 5.62
CA LYS A 208 9.46 -5.69 6.17
C LYS A 208 10.29 -6.43 5.10
N SER A 209 9.59 -7.20 4.25
CA SER A 209 10.15 -7.97 3.13
C SER A 209 10.46 -7.14 1.88
N ASN A 210 10.34 -5.81 1.93
CA ASN A 210 10.53 -4.90 0.77
C ASN A 210 9.63 -5.26 -0.43
N CYS A 211 8.41 -5.70 -0.14
CA CYS A 211 7.39 -6.05 -1.11
C CYS A 211 6.20 -5.09 -1.01
N THR A 212 5.51 -4.87 -2.12
CA THR A 212 4.18 -4.23 -2.13
C THR A 212 3.12 -5.31 -2.25
N ILE A 213 2.04 -5.18 -1.48
CA ILE A 213 0.94 -6.15 -1.48
C ILE A 213 -0.30 -5.49 -2.09
N HIS A 214 -0.95 -6.20 -3.01
CA HIS A 214 -2.28 -5.85 -3.50
C HIS A 214 -3.22 -7.03 -3.25
N PHE A 215 -4.44 -6.71 -2.80
CA PHE A 215 -5.46 -7.71 -2.55
C PHE A 215 -6.59 -7.53 -3.55
N GLU A 216 -6.95 -8.64 -4.18
CA GLU A 216 -8.17 -8.79 -4.94
C GLU A 216 -9.16 -9.66 -4.14
N GLN A 217 -10.34 -9.92 -4.70
CA GLN A 217 -11.37 -10.71 -4.03
C GLN A 217 -10.89 -12.11 -3.64
N ASP A 218 -10.23 -12.82 -4.55
CA ASP A 218 -9.83 -14.22 -4.45
C ASP A 218 -8.32 -14.42 -4.64
N GLU A 219 -7.54 -13.33 -4.58
CA GLU A 219 -6.13 -13.33 -4.96
C GLU A 219 -5.35 -12.33 -4.11
N THR A 220 -4.11 -12.71 -3.79
CA THR A 220 -3.11 -11.83 -3.18
C THR A 220 -1.94 -11.70 -4.14
N LEU A 221 -1.58 -10.47 -4.49
CA LEU A 221 -0.46 -10.14 -5.35
C LEU A 221 0.69 -9.59 -4.50
N ILE A 222 1.87 -10.19 -4.63
CA ILE A 222 3.11 -9.74 -4.00
C ILE A 222 4.01 -9.19 -5.10
N HIS A 223 4.33 -7.90 -5.05
CA HIS A 223 5.21 -7.24 -6.01
C HIS A 223 6.55 -6.91 -5.38
N ALA A 224 7.64 -7.25 -6.07
CA ALA A 224 9.00 -6.94 -5.64
C ALA A 224 9.87 -6.55 -6.84
N ALA A 225 10.92 -5.77 -6.58
CA ALA A 225 11.91 -5.43 -7.59
C ALA A 225 12.75 -6.66 -7.92
N LEU A 226 12.94 -6.92 -9.21
CA LEU A 226 13.90 -7.90 -9.70
C LEU A 226 15.31 -7.32 -9.58
N VAL A 227 15.91 -7.53 -8.40
CA VAL A 227 17.30 -7.21 -8.13
C VAL A 227 18.12 -8.49 -8.26
N SER A 228 18.85 -8.64 -9.37
CA SER A 228 19.84 -9.69 -9.60
C SER A 228 21.25 -9.14 -9.43
#